data_AF-A0A7S3C9H0-F1
#
_entry.id   AF-A0A7S3C9H0-F1
#
_cell.length_a   1.000
_cell.length_b   1.000
_cell.length_c   1.000
_cell.angle_alpha   90.00
_cell.angle_beta   90.00
_cell.angle_gamma   90.00
#
_symmetry.space_group_name_H-M   'P 1'
#
loop_
_entity.id
_entity.type
_entity.pdbx_description
1 polymer ?
#
loop_
_entity_poly.entity_id
_entity_poly.type
_entity_poly.pdbx_seq_one_letter_code
_entity_poly.pdbx_strand_id
1 'polypeptide(L)'
;IPSDCQVAAGTTDSIAAFLAAGASSPGEAVTSLGSTLAIKVLSEARVDKVESGVYSHKLWGDLWLAGGASNTGGAVLRKFFTDEEVRELTQRIDPNAPAGLGYYPLVKPGERFPVADDELKPKLEPRPADDAVFLQGILEGIADIEARCFALLVEEGCTPVSRVLTCGGGSKNQKWTEMRRRRL
;
A
#
# COMPACT_ATOMS: atom_id res chain seq x y z
N ILE A 1 -6.04 -39.79 4.46
CA ILE A 1 -6.62 -38.69 5.27
C ILE A 1 -7.50 -39.36 6.33
N PRO A 2 -7.43 -38.96 7.62
CA PRO A 2 -8.31 -39.48 8.67
C PRO A 2 -9.79 -39.34 8.30
N SER A 3 -10.64 -40.27 8.75
CA SER A 3 -12.07 -40.30 8.40
C SER A 3 -12.88 -39.13 8.97
N ASP A 4 -12.34 -38.44 9.97
CA ASP A 4 -12.89 -37.27 10.65
C ASP A 4 -12.34 -35.94 10.10
N CYS A 5 -11.54 -35.97 9.03
CA CYS A 5 -11.03 -34.76 8.41
C CYS A 5 -12.15 -33.91 7.80
N GLN A 6 -12.15 -32.62 8.16
CA GLN A 6 -13.15 -31.66 7.69
C GLN A 6 -12.61 -30.83 6.52
N VAL A 7 -13.51 -30.53 5.57
CA VAL A 7 -13.26 -29.58 4.49
C VAL A 7 -14.00 -28.29 4.82
N ALA A 8 -13.28 -27.19 4.89
CA ALA A 8 -13.84 -25.86 5.15
C ALA A 8 -13.98 -25.05 3.85
N ALA A 9 -14.88 -24.06 3.87
CA ALA A 9 -14.93 -23.06 2.81
C ALA A 9 -13.61 -22.26 2.78
N GLY A 10 -13.12 -21.99 1.57
CA GLY A 10 -11.92 -21.19 1.35
C GLY A 10 -12.18 -19.68 1.34
N THR A 11 -11.17 -18.92 0.92
CA THR A 11 -11.25 -17.48 0.66
C THR A 11 -10.34 -17.11 -0.51
N THR A 12 -10.31 -15.85 -0.92
CA THR A 12 -9.37 -15.38 -1.95
C THR A 12 -7.97 -15.22 -1.36
N ASP A 13 -6.94 -15.31 -2.21
CA ASP A 13 -5.53 -15.11 -1.86
C ASP A 13 -5.28 -13.77 -1.13
N SER A 14 -5.94 -12.71 -1.58
CA SER A 14 -5.84 -11.36 -1.01
C SER A 14 -6.40 -11.27 0.42
N ILE A 15 -7.51 -11.97 0.71
CA ILE A 15 -8.07 -12.04 2.07
C ILE A 15 -7.23 -12.97 2.94
N ALA A 16 -6.78 -14.11 2.41
CA ALA A 16 -5.89 -15.02 3.13
C ALA A 16 -4.58 -14.33 3.55
N ALA A 17 -4.00 -13.49 2.69
CA ALA A 17 -2.81 -12.70 3.00
C ALA A 17 -3.06 -11.67 4.12
N PHE A 18 -4.25 -11.05 4.16
CA PHE A 18 -4.64 -10.17 5.26
C PHE A 18 -4.73 -10.94 6.58
N LEU A 19 -5.41 -12.08 6.58
CA LEU A 19 -5.55 -12.95 7.75
C LEU A 19 -4.19 -13.43 8.26
N ALA A 20 -3.28 -13.81 7.36
CA ALA A 20 -1.93 -14.23 7.70
C ALA A 20 -1.07 -13.13 8.30
N ALA A 21 -1.37 -11.85 8.03
CA ALA A 21 -0.67 -10.73 8.64
C ALA A 21 -0.98 -10.59 10.14
N GLY A 22 -2.13 -11.11 10.60
CA GLY A 22 -2.52 -11.09 12.01
C GLY A 22 -3.30 -9.86 12.46
N ALA A 23 -3.87 -9.08 11.53
CA ALA A 23 -4.84 -8.04 11.87
C ALA A 23 -6.17 -8.69 12.29
N SER A 24 -6.69 -8.30 13.46
CA SER A 24 -7.89 -8.89 14.06
C SER A 24 -8.84 -7.89 14.70
N SER A 25 -8.44 -6.62 14.84
CA SER A 25 -9.29 -5.58 15.48
C SER A 25 -9.70 -4.50 14.47
N PRO A 26 -10.91 -3.92 14.58
CA PRO A 26 -11.28 -2.76 13.77
C PRO A 26 -10.24 -1.64 13.83
N GLY A 27 -9.98 -1.01 12.68
CA GLY A 27 -8.91 -0.03 12.50
C GLY A 27 -7.53 -0.64 12.22
N GLU A 28 -7.32 -1.95 12.44
CA GLU A 28 -6.10 -2.59 11.96
C GLU A 28 -6.14 -2.77 10.45
N ALA A 29 -5.00 -2.44 9.82
CA ALA A 29 -4.86 -2.43 8.38
C ALA A 29 -3.63 -3.23 7.94
N VAL A 30 -3.65 -3.67 6.68
CA VAL A 30 -2.51 -4.30 6.02
C VAL A 30 -2.23 -3.56 4.71
N THR A 31 -1.00 -3.10 4.56
CA THR A 31 -0.46 -2.61 3.29
C THR A 31 0.39 -3.70 2.64
N SER A 32 0.05 -4.04 1.40
CA SER A 32 0.88 -4.87 0.54
C SER A 32 1.74 -3.99 -0.37
N LEU A 33 3.05 -3.95 -0.08
CA LEU A 33 4.05 -3.28 -0.92
C LEU A 33 4.56 -4.26 -1.99
N GLY A 34 3.69 -4.59 -2.93
CA GLY A 34 3.94 -5.51 -4.04
C GLY A 34 4.35 -4.81 -5.32
N SER A 35 4.06 -5.42 -6.47
CA SER A 35 4.16 -4.75 -7.78
C SER A 35 3.30 -3.49 -7.82
N THR A 36 2.12 -3.57 -7.24
CA THR A 36 1.22 -2.45 -6.93
C THR A 36 1.13 -2.23 -5.42
N LEU A 37 0.68 -1.05 -5.02
CA LEU A 37 0.30 -0.72 -3.64
C LEU A 37 -1.15 -1.12 -3.43
N ALA A 38 -1.41 -2.02 -2.48
CA ALA A 38 -2.77 -2.36 -2.07
C ALA A 38 -2.92 -2.21 -0.56
N ILE A 39 -4.05 -1.65 -0.13
CA ILE A 39 -4.38 -1.50 1.29
C ILE A 39 -5.68 -2.19 1.62
N LYS A 40 -5.79 -2.68 2.86
CA LYS A 40 -7.02 -3.22 3.42
C LYS A 40 -7.14 -2.77 4.88
N VAL A 41 -8.34 -2.39 5.29
CA VAL A 41 -8.66 -1.97 6.66
C VAL A 41 -9.81 -2.83 7.17
N LEU A 42 -9.65 -3.39 8.37
CA LEU A 42 -10.76 -4.03 9.07
C LEU A 42 -11.65 -2.95 9.67
N SER A 43 -12.93 -2.96 9.31
CA SER A 43 -13.88 -1.88 9.58
C SER A 43 -15.18 -2.45 10.15
N GLU A 44 -15.83 -1.69 11.03
CA GLU A 44 -17.19 -1.96 11.50
C GLU A 44 -18.23 -1.53 10.47
N ALA A 45 -17.88 -0.57 9.61
CA ALA A 45 -18.72 -0.06 8.54
C ALA A 45 -18.32 -0.63 7.18
N ARG A 46 -19.33 -0.95 6.36
CA ARG A 46 -19.14 -1.29 4.95
C ARG A 46 -18.86 -0.03 4.15
N VAL A 47 -17.81 -0.07 3.33
CA VAL A 47 -17.44 1.05 2.44
C VAL A 47 -17.29 0.53 1.01
N ASP A 48 -18.08 1.06 0.09
CA ASP A 48 -17.97 0.78 -1.34
C ASP A 48 -18.02 2.10 -2.11
N LYS A 49 -17.04 2.32 -2.99
CA LYS A 49 -17.01 3.45 -3.91
C LYS A 49 -16.39 3.00 -5.22
N VAL A 50 -17.24 2.49 -6.09
CA VAL A 50 -16.85 1.81 -7.34
C VAL A 50 -16.05 2.76 -8.23
N GLU A 51 -16.42 4.03 -8.27
CA GLU A 51 -15.78 5.08 -9.06
C GLU A 51 -14.33 5.30 -8.65
N SER A 52 -13.99 5.05 -7.38
CA SER A 52 -12.64 5.16 -6.83
C SER A 52 -11.99 3.81 -6.56
N GLY A 53 -12.54 2.71 -7.10
CA GLY A 53 -12.00 1.36 -6.95
C GLY A 53 -12.02 0.80 -5.52
N VAL A 54 -12.83 1.38 -4.63
CA VAL A 54 -12.97 0.92 -3.24
C VAL A 54 -14.09 -0.10 -3.15
N TYR A 55 -13.81 -1.23 -2.49
CA TYR A 55 -14.79 -2.29 -2.24
C TYR A 55 -14.59 -2.90 -0.86
N SER A 56 -15.67 -3.49 -0.32
CA SER A 56 -15.67 -4.19 0.96
C SER A 56 -16.01 -5.67 0.81
N HIS A 57 -15.22 -6.53 1.48
CA HIS A 57 -15.59 -7.92 1.70
C HIS A 57 -16.13 -8.11 3.12
N LYS A 58 -17.17 -8.93 3.29
CA LYS A 58 -17.63 -9.34 4.61
C LYS A 58 -16.54 -10.20 5.28
N LEU A 59 -16.18 -9.89 6.53
CA LEU A 59 -15.21 -10.67 7.30
C LEU A 59 -15.69 -10.77 8.76
N TRP A 60 -15.88 -11.97 9.29
CA TRP A 60 -16.29 -12.25 10.69
C TRP A 60 -17.47 -11.41 11.25
N GLY A 61 -18.63 -12.05 11.46
CA GLY A 61 -19.76 -11.40 12.12
C GLY A 61 -20.14 -10.11 11.39
N ASP A 62 -20.04 -8.97 12.06
CA ASP A 62 -20.42 -7.67 11.51
C ASP A 62 -19.30 -6.86 10.85
N LEU A 63 -18.06 -7.38 10.82
CA LEU A 63 -16.93 -6.63 10.27
C LEU A 63 -16.82 -6.74 8.74
N TRP A 64 -16.12 -5.76 8.18
CA TRP A 64 -15.88 -5.58 6.76
C TRP A 64 -14.41 -5.32 6.50
N LEU A 65 -13.90 -5.87 5.42
CA LEU A 65 -12.56 -5.62 4.94
C LEU A 65 -12.63 -4.68 3.75
N ALA A 66 -12.52 -3.39 4.02
CA ALA A 66 -12.53 -2.34 3.00
C ALA A 66 -11.13 -2.15 2.42
N GLY A 67 -11.00 -1.89 1.13
CA GLY A 67 -9.70 -1.69 0.52
C GLY A 67 -9.73 -1.20 -0.91
N GLY A 68 -8.53 -0.91 -1.41
CA GLY A 68 -8.29 -0.42 -2.77
C GLY A 68 -6.84 -0.68 -3.17
N ALA A 69 -6.54 -0.50 -4.46
CA ALA A 69 -5.20 -0.69 -4.99
C ALA A 69 -4.82 0.45 -5.94
N SER A 70 -3.69 1.09 -5.64
CA SER A 70 -3.04 2.06 -6.51
C SER A 70 -2.13 1.36 -7.52
N ASN A 71 -2.02 1.93 -8.71
CA ASN A 71 -1.11 1.50 -9.76
C ASN A 71 0.36 1.85 -9.45
N THR A 72 0.63 2.64 -8.40
CA THR A 72 1.98 2.83 -7.86
C THR A 72 2.49 1.56 -7.18
N GLY A 73 3.80 1.47 -6.89
CA GLY A 73 4.37 0.37 -6.11
C GLY A 73 5.73 -0.10 -6.62
N GLY A 74 6.07 -1.35 -6.32
CA GLY A 74 7.37 -1.94 -6.67
C GLY A 74 7.61 -2.08 -8.18
N ALA A 75 6.57 -2.07 -9.02
CA ALA A 75 6.75 -2.02 -10.46
C ALA A 75 7.41 -0.71 -10.93
N VAL A 76 7.18 0.40 -10.22
CA VAL A 76 7.85 1.67 -10.50
C VAL A 76 9.32 1.58 -10.13
N LEU A 77 9.63 1.04 -8.94
CA LEU A 77 11.01 0.83 -8.49
C LEU A 77 11.80 -0.01 -9.51
N ARG A 78 11.22 -1.12 -9.98
CA ARG A 78 11.84 -2.03 -10.95
C ARG A 78 12.06 -1.46 -12.34
N LYS A 79 11.49 -0.29 -12.67
CA LYS A 79 11.85 0.42 -13.91
C LYS A 79 13.22 1.08 -13.85
N PHE A 80 13.69 1.40 -12.66
CA PHE A 80 14.89 2.20 -12.46
C PHE A 80 15.99 1.43 -11.75
N PHE A 81 15.62 0.48 -10.89
CA PHE A 81 16.54 -0.21 -10.00
C PHE A 81 16.22 -1.70 -9.93
N THR A 82 17.27 -2.51 -9.87
CA THR A 82 17.22 -3.90 -9.43
C THR A 82 16.97 -3.99 -7.92
N ASP A 83 16.53 -5.15 -7.44
CA ASP A 83 16.31 -5.37 -6.01
C ASP A 83 17.62 -5.25 -5.18
N GLU A 84 18.79 -5.46 -5.79
CA GLU A 84 20.09 -5.21 -5.15
C GLU A 84 20.36 -3.71 -5.05
N GLU A 85 20.22 -2.96 -6.14
CA GLU A 85 20.40 -1.50 -6.13
C GLU A 85 19.46 -0.82 -5.13
N VAL A 86 18.20 -1.26 -5.03
CA VAL A 86 17.26 -0.74 -4.02
C VAL A 86 17.82 -0.98 -2.61
N ARG A 87 18.38 -2.17 -2.32
CA ARG A 87 18.96 -2.47 -1.00
C ARG A 87 20.18 -1.62 -0.70
N GLU A 88 21.08 -1.46 -1.66
CA GLU A 88 22.31 -0.68 -1.51
C GLU A 88 22.03 0.82 -1.37
N LEU A 89 21.22 1.40 -2.26
CA LEU A 89 20.86 2.82 -2.24
C LEU A 89 20.08 3.19 -0.98
N THR A 90 19.21 2.29 -0.51
CA THR A 90 18.50 2.48 0.76
C THR A 90 19.47 2.72 1.93
N GLN A 91 20.66 2.09 1.95
CA GLN A 91 21.62 2.32 3.04
C GLN A 91 22.12 3.76 3.12
N ARG A 92 22.03 4.53 2.03
CA ARG A 92 22.47 5.93 1.96
C ARG A 92 21.37 6.95 2.31
N ILE A 93 20.11 6.51 2.39
CA ILE A 93 18.96 7.37 2.70
C ILE A 93 18.89 7.69 4.19
N ASP A 94 18.67 8.95 4.57
CA ASP A 94 18.22 9.31 5.92
C ASP A 94 16.70 9.51 5.92
N PRO A 95 15.89 8.62 6.55
CA PRO A 95 14.45 8.79 6.61
C PRO A 95 14.02 10.04 7.41
N ASN A 96 14.95 10.72 8.10
CA ASN A 96 14.72 11.99 8.78
C ASN A 96 14.85 13.23 7.90
N ALA A 97 15.42 13.11 6.71
CA ALA A 97 15.68 14.23 5.83
C ALA A 97 14.88 14.03 4.53
N PRO A 98 13.62 14.52 4.44
CA PRO A 98 12.79 14.31 3.27
C PRO A 98 13.44 14.82 1.98
N ALA A 99 13.33 14.07 0.88
CA ALA A 99 13.86 14.48 -0.41
C ALA A 99 13.05 15.63 -1.03
N GLY A 100 11.77 15.77 -0.65
CA GLY A 100 10.92 16.90 -1.03
C GLY A 100 10.55 16.96 -2.52
N LEU A 101 10.65 15.83 -3.22
CA LEU A 101 10.46 15.75 -4.67
C LEU A 101 8.98 15.73 -5.09
N GLY A 102 8.08 15.35 -4.17
CA GLY A 102 6.63 15.39 -4.40
C GLY A 102 6.18 14.57 -5.61
N TYR A 103 6.76 13.39 -5.79
CA TYR A 103 6.47 12.50 -6.91
C TYR A 103 5.09 11.85 -6.79
N TYR A 104 4.53 11.52 -7.96
CA TYR A 104 3.41 10.59 -8.12
C TYR A 104 3.90 9.41 -8.96
N PRO A 105 4.57 8.42 -8.33
CA PRO A 105 5.28 7.37 -9.04
C PRO A 105 4.31 6.43 -9.77
N LEU A 106 4.27 6.48 -11.10
CA LEU A 106 3.49 5.56 -11.93
C LEU A 106 4.34 5.00 -13.07
N VAL A 107 4.00 3.79 -13.51
CA VAL A 107 4.65 3.14 -14.66
C VAL A 107 4.18 3.75 -15.99
N LYS A 108 2.90 4.11 -16.08
CA LYS A 108 2.23 4.68 -17.25
C LYS A 108 1.07 5.57 -16.77
N PRO A 109 0.47 6.41 -17.62
CA PRO A 109 -0.70 7.19 -17.24
C PRO A 109 -1.86 6.32 -16.75
N GLY A 110 -2.63 6.88 -15.82
CA GLY A 110 -3.85 6.31 -15.29
C GLY A 110 -3.72 5.80 -13.86
N GLU A 111 -4.65 6.23 -13.02
CA GLU A 111 -4.81 5.80 -11.65
C GLU A 111 -6.28 5.54 -11.32
N ARG A 112 -6.53 4.51 -10.50
CA ARG A 112 -7.90 4.15 -10.08
C ARG A 112 -8.19 4.51 -8.63
N PHE A 113 -7.16 4.45 -7.80
CA PHE A 113 -7.23 4.68 -6.37
C PHE A 113 -5.86 5.18 -5.91
N PRO A 114 -5.76 6.21 -5.05
CA PRO A 114 -6.85 6.97 -4.43
C PRO A 114 -7.39 8.12 -5.31
N VAL A 115 -6.82 8.34 -6.49
CA VAL A 115 -7.29 9.33 -7.47
C VAL A 115 -7.86 8.56 -8.65
N ALA A 116 -9.15 8.74 -8.94
CA ALA A 116 -9.81 8.15 -10.09
C ALA A 116 -9.60 9.05 -11.31
N ASP A 117 -8.51 8.82 -12.04
CA ASP A 117 -8.12 9.60 -13.21
C ASP A 117 -7.32 8.72 -14.17
N ASP A 118 -7.96 8.27 -15.25
CA ASP A 118 -7.37 7.41 -16.29
C ASP A 118 -6.27 8.11 -17.10
N GLU A 119 -6.17 9.44 -17.02
CA GLU A 119 -5.16 10.24 -17.70
C GLU A 119 -4.05 10.74 -16.77
N LEU A 120 -4.11 10.40 -15.47
CA LEU A 120 -3.15 10.88 -14.46
C LEU A 120 -1.72 10.50 -14.87
N LYS A 121 -0.91 11.52 -15.15
CA LYS A 121 0.45 11.31 -15.65
C LYS A 121 1.41 10.92 -14.53
N PRO A 122 2.37 10.01 -14.78
CA PRO A 122 3.48 9.80 -13.85
C PRO A 122 4.22 11.11 -13.57
N LYS A 123 4.48 11.41 -12.30
CA LYS A 123 5.29 12.56 -11.89
C LYS A 123 6.55 12.06 -11.20
N LEU A 124 7.65 12.04 -11.94
CA LEU A 124 8.98 11.58 -11.50
C LEU A 124 10.09 12.61 -11.81
N GLU A 125 9.69 13.85 -12.09
CA GLU A 125 10.60 14.96 -12.38
C GLU A 125 10.51 16.06 -11.30
N PRO A 126 11.61 16.76 -11.00
CA PRO A 126 12.95 16.60 -11.60
C PRO A 126 13.65 15.33 -11.08
N ARG A 127 14.41 14.62 -11.92
CA ARG A 127 15.26 13.49 -11.47
C ARG A 127 16.61 14.05 -10.98
N PRO A 128 16.95 13.95 -9.68
CA PRO A 128 18.25 14.37 -9.18
C PRO A 128 19.36 13.47 -9.71
N ALA A 129 20.60 13.98 -9.73
CA ALA A 129 21.76 13.22 -10.18
C ALA A 129 22.15 12.09 -9.20
N ASP A 130 21.79 12.22 -7.92
CA ASP A 130 22.00 11.16 -6.93
C ASP A 130 20.82 10.18 -6.94
N ASP A 131 21.08 8.95 -7.37
CA ASP A 131 20.09 7.88 -7.40
C ASP A 131 19.53 7.52 -6.01
N ALA A 132 20.26 7.75 -4.92
CA ALA A 132 19.72 7.54 -3.57
C ALA A 132 18.62 8.57 -3.24
N VAL A 133 18.80 9.82 -3.67
CA VAL A 133 17.79 10.88 -3.53
C VAL A 133 16.61 10.61 -4.45
N PHE A 134 16.87 10.14 -5.67
CA PHE A 134 15.79 9.74 -6.60
C PHE A 134 14.95 8.58 -6.04
N LEU A 135 15.62 7.53 -5.54
CA LEU A 135 14.97 6.40 -4.88
C LEU A 135 14.15 6.88 -3.67
N GLN A 136 14.72 7.74 -2.83
CA GLN A 136 14.01 8.31 -1.69
C GLN A 136 12.72 9.03 -2.12
N GLY A 137 12.78 9.87 -3.16
CA GLY A 137 11.60 10.54 -3.69
C GLY A 137 10.51 9.58 -4.16
N ILE A 138 10.87 8.44 -4.77
CA ILE A 138 9.90 7.41 -5.17
C ILE A 138 9.27 6.75 -3.94
N LEU A 139 10.09 6.34 -2.95
CA LEU A 139 9.61 5.70 -1.73
C LEU A 139 8.68 6.63 -0.92
N GLU A 140 9.04 7.91 -0.84
CA GLU A 140 8.24 8.97 -0.22
C GLU A 140 6.92 9.19 -0.97
N GLY A 141 6.94 9.30 -2.29
CA GLY A 141 5.74 9.46 -3.10
C GLY A 141 4.77 8.27 -2.97
N ILE A 142 5.28 7.03 -2.91
CA ILE A 142 4.43 5.85 -2.64
C ILE A 142 3.82 5.94 -1.22
N ALA A 143 4.60 6.38 -0.23
CA ALA A 143 4.11 6.53 1.14
C ALA A 143 3.07 7.66 1.28
N ASP A 144 3.21 8.75 0.53
CA ASP A 144 2.21 9.82 0.45
C ASP A 144 0.90 9.31 -0.18
N ILE A 145 1.00 8.49 -1.24
CA ILE A 145 -0.16 7.84 -1.86
C ILE A 145 -0.83 6.88 -0.86
N GLU A 146 -0.06 6.07 -0.14
CA GLU A 146 -0.59 5.17 0.90
C GLU A 146 -1.37 5.93 1.98
N ALA A 147 -0.82 7.03 2.49
CA ALA A 147 -1.51 7.87 3.47
C ALA A 147 -2.82 8.43 2.89
N ARG A 148 -2.81 8.90 1.62
CA ARG A 148 -4.03 9.37 0.95
C ARG A 148 -5.06 8.25 0.75
N CYS A 149 -4.63 7.02 0.48
CA CYS A 149 -5.51 5.86 0.39
C CYS A 149 -6.26 5.60 1.70
N PHE A 150 -5.57 5.61 2.85
CA PHE A 150 -6.21 5.43 4.14
C PHE A 150 -7.13 6.61 4.50
N ALA A 151 -6.68 7.84 4.26
CA ALA A 151 -7.50 9.03 4.48
C ALA A 151 -8.81 8.97 3.67
N LEU A 152 -8.75 8.59 2.40
CA LEU A 152 -9.93 8.43 1.56
C LEU A 152 -10.88 7.35 2.12
N LEU A 153 -10.38 6.20 2.57
CA LEU A 153 -11.25 5.18 3.18
C LEU A 153 -11.98 5.72 4.41
N VAL A 154 -11.29 6.47 5.27
CA VAL A 154 -11.88 7.09 6.46
C VAL A 154 -12.88 8.19 6.10
N GLU A 155 -12.58 9.02 5.10
CA GLU A 155 -13.52 10.01 4.52
C GLU A 155 -14.82 9.34 4.03
N GLU A 156 -14.74 8.13 3.48
CA GLU A 156 -15.88 7.33 3.02
C GLU A 156 -16.56 6.49 4.13
N GLY A 157 -16.19 6.69 5.40
CA GLY A 157 -16.84 6.08 6.55
C GLY A 157 -16.21 4.79 7.07
N CYS A 158 -14.99 4.44 6.63
CA CYS A 158 -14.24 3.32 7.20
C CYS A 158 -13.83 3.63 8.65
N THR A 159 -13.75 2.60 9.50
CA THR A 159 -13.16 2.74 10.84
C THR A 159 -11.76 3.37 10.75
N PRO A 160 -11.43 4.39 11.56
CA PRO A 160 -10.11 5.03 11.57
C PRO A 160 -8.97 4.03 11.77
N VAL A 161 -7.91 4.19 10.98
CA VAL A 161 -6.76 3.29 11.02
C VAL A 161 -5.99 3.51 12.32
N SER A 162 -5.77 2.44 13.08
CA SER A 162 -5.06 2.45 14.36
C SER A 162 -3.67 1.84 14.26
N ARG A 163 -3.46 0.92 13.31
CA ARG A 163 -2.20 0.21 13.11
C ARG A 163 -2.11 -0.33 11.69
N VAL A 164 -0.93 -0.18 11.07
CA VAL A 164 -0.66 -0.70 9.73
C VAL A 164 0.40 -1.80 9.79
N LEU A 165 0.01 -3.02 9.45
CA LEU A 165 0.90 -4.13 9.17
C LEU A 165 1.36 -4.07 7.71
N THR A 166 2.56 -4.57 7.42
CA THR A 166 3.14 -4.47 6.08
C THR A 166 3.54 -5.84 5.56
N CYS A 167 3.12 -6.17 4.35
CA CYS A 167 3.54 -7.36 3.62
C CYS A 167 4.05 -7.00 2.21
N GLY A 168 4.41 -8.01 1.41
CA GLY A 168 5.00 -7.82 0.09
C GLY A 168 6.51 -7.54 0.12
N GLY A 169 7.13 -7.41 -1.06
CA GLY A 169 8.59 -7.25 -1.18
C GLY A 169 9.14 -6.03 -0.45
N GLY A 170 8.37 -4.93 -0.45
CA GLY A 170 8.75 -3.68 0.23
C GLY A 170 8.83 -3.77 1.75
N SER A 171 8.16 -4.75 2.38
CA SER A 171 8.15 -4.92 3.84
C SER A 171 9.53 -5.12 4.47
N LYS A 172 10.53 -5.56 3.70
CA LYS A 172 11.90 -5.78 4.15
C LYS A 172 12.70 -4.47 4.30
N ASN A 173 12.20 -3.36 3.75
CA ASN A 173 12.90 -2.08 3.77
C ASN A 173 12.55 -1.27 5.04
N GLN A 174 13.40 -1.37 6.07
CA GLN A 174 13.16 -0.70 7.35
C GLN A 174 13.13 0.83 7.25
N LYS A 175 13.96 1.43 6.40
CA LYS A 175 13.94 2.89 6.21
C LYS A 175 12.66 3.35 5.52
N TRP A 176 12.15 2.56 4.58
CA TRP A 176 10.85 2.83 3.98
C TRP A 176 9.71 2.69 4.98
N THR A 177 9.75 1.68 5.84
CA THR A 177 8.81 1.56 6.97
C THR A 177 8.82 2.80 7.86
N GLU A 178 10.00 3.36 8.17
CA GLU A 178 10.10 4.60 8.94
C GLU A 178 9.56 5.83 8.20
N MET A 179 9.81 5.96 6.89
CA MET A 179 9.23 7.03 6.07
C MET A 179 7.69 6.97 6.01
N ARG A 180 7.13 5.75 5.96
CA ARG A 180 5.68 5.51 5.99
C ARG A 180 5.09 5.85 7.35
N ARG A 181 5.72 5.40 8.44
CA ARG A 181 5.28 5.65 9.82
C ARG A 181 5.09 7.13 10.14
N ARG A 182 5.80 8.03 9.47
CA ARG A 182 5.70 9.49 9.68
C ARG A 182 4.52 10.15 8.98
N ARG A 183 3.91 9.46 8.02
CA ARG A 183 2.79 9.96 7.20
C ARG A 183 1.45 9.37 7.61
N LEU A 184 1.49 8.23 8.31
CA LEU A 184 0.34 7.44 8.75
C LEU A 184 -0.08 7.80 10.17
#